data_AF-A0AAJ1R958-F1
#
_entry.id   AF-A0AAJ1R958-F1
#
_cell.length_a   1.000
_cell.length_b   1.000
_cell.length_c   1.000
_cell.angle_alpha   90.00
_cell.angle_beta   90.00
_cell.angle_gamma   90.00
#
_symmetry.space_group_name_H-M   'P 1'
#
loop_
_entity.id
_entity.type
_entity.pdbx_description
1 polymer ?
#
loop_
_entity_poly.entity_id
_entity_poly.type
_entity_poly.pdbx_seq_one_letter_code
_entity_poly.pdbx_strand_id
1 'polypeptide(L)' 'GLVPFNPTPEQYLPILEVVAECKKQGVWPFHHFNRIHIAPPLNISEQELVQGLEVIDKALDIADKYAD' A
#
# COMPACT_ATOMS: atom_id res chain seq x y z
N GLY A 1 -15.84 1.31 1.97
CA GLY A 1 -14.56 1.80 2.53
C GLY A 1 -13.87 0.62 3.16
N LEU A 2 -12.58 0.39 2.86
CA LEU A 2 -11.91 -0.89 3.09
C LEU A 2 -11.82 -1.26 4.57
N VAL A 3 -11.35 -0.33 5.42
CA VAL A 3 -11.16 -0.51 6.86
C VAL A 3 -12.07 0.45 7.65
N PRO A 4 -12.97 -0.03 8.53
CA PRO A 4 -13.83 0.81 9.38
C PRO A 4 -13.07 1.43 10.57
N PHE A 5 -13.71 2.35 11.30
CA PHE A 5 -13.10 3.10 12.43
C PHE A 5 -12.65 2.22 13.62
N ASN A 6 -13.26 1.05 13.82
CA ASN A 6 -12.87 0.08 14.85
C ASN A 6 -12.87 -1.34 14.26
N PRO A 7 -11.85 -1.68 13.46
CA PRO A 7 -11.84 -2.90 12.67
C PRO A 7 -11.53 -4.13 13.52
N THR A 8 -12.18 -5.25 13.22
CA THR A 8 -11.66 -6.57 13.61
C THR A 8 -10.37 -6.87 12.83
N PRO A 9 -9.56 -7.87 13.26
CA PRO A 9 -8.39 -8.29 12.49
C PRO A 9 -8.71 -8.61 11.01
N GLU A 10 -9.85 -9.26 10.75
CA GLU A 10 -10.30 -9.63 9.40
C GLU A 10 -10.65 -8.39 8.57
N GLN A 11 -11.28 -7.39 9.20
CA GLN A 11 -11.60 -6.12 8.55
C GLN A 11 -10.34 -5.28 8.24
N TYR A 12 -9.19 -5.63 8.81
CA TYR A 12 -7.91 -4.98 8.53
C TYR A 12 -7.14 -5.63 7.37
N LEU A 13 -7.54 -6.83 6.92
CA LEU A 13 -6.85 -7.57 5.85
C LEU A 13 -6.63 -6.79 4.55
N PRO A 14 -7.60 -6.00 4.03
CA PRO A 14 -7.41 -5.33 2.75
C PRO A 14 -6.13 -4.48 2.69
N ILE A 15 -5.85 -3.69 3.74
CA ILE A 15 -4.65 -2.85 3.77
C ILE A 15 -3.39 -3.65 4.11
N LEU A 16 -3.49 -4.70 4.93
CA LEU A 16 -2.35 -5.54 5.28
C LEU A 16 -1.82 -6.30 4.06
N GLU A 17 -2.70 -6.81 3.21
CA GLU A 17 -2.31 -7.53 2.00
C GLU A 17 -1.65 -6.60 0.98
N VAL A 18 -2.20 -5.40 0.76
CA VAL A 18 -1.58 -4.37 -0.09
C VAL A 18 -0.16 -4.05 0.39
N VAL A 19 0.02 -3.75 1.68
CA VAL A 19 1.32 -3.40 2.25
C VAL A 19 2.29 -4.59 2.23
N ALA A 20 1.79 -5.81 2.46
CA ALA A 20 2.59 -7.01 2.34
C ALA A 20 3.10 -7.21 0.91
N GLU A 21 2.28 -6.91 -0.09
CA GLU A 21 2.66 -7.01 -1.49
C GLU A 21 3.73 -5.98 -1.89
N CYS A 22 3.57 -4.73 -1.47
CA CYS A 22 4.63 -3.71 -1.64
C CYS A 22 5.97 -4.20 -1.08
N LYS A 23 5.95 -4.74 0.15
CA LYS A 23 7.17 -5.20 0.85
C LYS A 23 7.86 -6.35 0.14
N LYS A 24 7.12 -7.32 -0.41
CA LYS A 24 7.69 -8.42 -1.20
C LYS A 24 8.44 -7.92 -2.43
N GLN A 25 7.96 -6.82 -3.01
CA GLN A 25 8.55 -6.18 -4.19
C GLN A 25 9.60 -5.10 -3.83
N GLY A 26 9.98 -4.97 -2.56
CA GLY A 26 11.04 -4.07 -2.11
C GLY A 26 10.60 -2.65 -1.74
N VAL A 27 9.31 -2.34 -1.76
CA VAL A 27 8.78 -1.01 -1.39
C VAL A 27 8.12 -1.07 -0.02
N TRP A 28 8.51 -0.18 0.88
CA TRP A 28 8.09 -0.21 2.29
C TRP A 28 7.25 1.02 2.65
N PRO A 29 5.99 1.09 2.22
CA PRO A 29 5.14 2.22 2.56
C PRO A 29 4.71 2.15 4.02
N PHE A 30 4.55 3.32 4.63
CA PHE A 30 3.80 3.44 5.87
C PHE A 30 2.29 3.49 5.56
N HIS A 31 1.47 2.88 6.40
CA HIS A 31 0.02 2.97 6.27
C HIS A 31 -0.63 3.32 7.60
N HIS A 32 -1.77 4.00 7.52
CA HIS A 32 -2.64 4.23 8.66
C HIS A 32 -4.10 4.11 8.20
N PHE A 33 -4.76 3.03 8.64
CA PHE A 33 -6.06 2.62 8.09
C PHE A 33 -6.00 2.60 6.55
N ASN A 34 -6.95 3.23 5.87
CA ASN A 34 -7.08 3.24 4.41
C ASN A 34 -6.04 4.12 3.68
N ARG A 35 -5.05 4.68 4.36
CA ARG A 35 -4.07 5.60 3.76
C ARG A 35 -2.70 4.95 3.66
N ILE A 36 -2.11 5.06 2.47
CA ILE A 36 -0.71 4.72 2.18
C ILE A 36 0.05 6.03 2.07
N HIS A 37 1.14 6.15 2.83
CA HIS A 37 1.98 7.34 2.86
C HIS A 37 3.22 7.11 2.00
N ILE A 38 3.44 7.99 1.03
CA ILE A 38 4.57 7.96 0.10
C ILE A 38 5.49 9.13 0.44
N ALA A 39 6.61 8.84 1.09
CA ALA A 39 7.60 9.83 1.51
C ALA A 39 9.01 9.29 1.25
N PRO A 40 9.43 9.20 -0.04
CA PRO A 40 10.76 8.73 -0.39
C PRO A 40 11.84 9.72 0.07
N PRO A 41 13.12 9.29 0.11
CA PRO A 41 14.24 10.20 0.34
C PRO A 41 14.27 11.36 -0.67
N LEU A 42 14.69 12.54 -0.24
CA LEU A 42 14.74 13.74 -1.10
C LEU A 42 15.76 13.64 -2.25
N ASN A 43 16.68 12.67 -2.17
CA ASN A 43 17.72 12.40 -3.14
C ASN A 43 17.46 11.14 -3.99
N ILE A 44 16.24 10.58 -3.96
CA ILE A 44 15.85 9.47 -4.83
C ILE A 44 16.00 9.85 -6.30
N SER A 45 16.44 8.90 -7.15
CA SER A 45 16.43 9.12 -8.60
C SER A 45 15.01 9.05 -9.17
N GLU A 46 14.78 9.67 -10.33
CA GLU A 46 13.50 9.56 -11.04
C GLU A 46 13.15 8.10 -11.36
N GLN A 47 14.15 7.30 -11.76
CA GLN A 47 13.96 5.90 -12.09
C GLN A 47 13.49 5.08 -10.88
N GLU A 48 14.14 5.24 -9.73
CA GLU A 48 13.74 4.55 -8.49
C GLU A 48 12.35 5.01 -8.02
N LEU A 49 12.04 6.29 -8.18
CA LEU A 49 10.71 6.84 -7.87
C LEU A 49 9.62 6.18 -8.71
N VAL A 50 9.81 6.11 -10.03
CA VAL A 50 8.85 5.48 -10.95
C VAL A 50 8.68 4.00 -10.62
N GLN A 51 9.79 3.27 -10.41
CA GLN A 51 9.74 1.85 -10.02
C GLN A 51 8.98 1.65 -8.71
N GLY A 52 9.21 2.51 -7.71
CA GLY A 52 8.50 2.45 -6.44
C GLY A 52 7.00 2.69 -6.57
N LEU A 53 6.61 3.65 -7.41
CA LEU A 53 5.20 3.95 -7.70
C LEU A 53 4.50 2.83 -8.47
N GLU A 54 5.18 2.21 -9.45
CA GLU A 54 4.64 1.05 -10.19
C GLU A 54 4.35 -0.15 -9.28
N VAL A 55 5.20 -0.40 -8.28
CA VAL A 55 4.96 -1.45 -7.28
C VAL A 55 3.72 -1.13 -6.43
N ILE A 56 3.58 0.13 -6.00
CA ILE A 56 2.43 0.58 -5.21
C ILE A 56 1.14 0.45 -6.03
N ASP A 57 1.15 0.89 -7.29
CA ASP A 57 0.02 0.80 -8.22
C ASP A 57 -0.48 -0.64 -8.37
N LYS A 58 0.43 -1.57 -8.70
CA LYS A 58 0.09 -3.01 -8.80
C LYS A 58 -0.41 -3.61 -7.49
N ALA A 59 0.11 -3.16 -6.35
CA ALA A 59 -0.37 -3.63 -5.05
C ALA A 59 -1.81 -3.17 -4.76
N LEU A 60 -2.26 -2.04 -5.32
CA LEU A 60 -3.63 -1.55 -5.15
C LEU A 60 -4.68 -2.44 -5.85
N ASP A 61 -4.31 -3.22 -6.87
CA ASP A 61 -5.19 -4.25 -7.47
C ASP A 61 -5.70 -5.27 -6.42
N ILE A 62 -4.98 -5.43 -5.30
CA ILE A 62 -5.45 -6.25 -4.17
C ILE A 62 -6.63 -5.57 -3.49
N ALA A 63 -6.55 -4.26 -3.24
CA ALA A 63 -7.62 -3.49 -2.59
C ALA A 63 -8.91 -3.49 -3.43
N ASP A 64 -8.79 -3.47 -4.76
CA ASP A 64 -9.93 -3.51 -5.68
C ASP A 64 -10.79 -4.75 -5.48
N LYS A 65 -10.19 -5.89 -5.11
CA LYS A 65 -10.91 -7.14 -4.78
C LYS A 65 -11.78 -7.06 -3.53
N TYR A 66 -11.60 -6.02 -2.72
CA TYR A 66 -12.36 -5.77 -1.50
C TYR A 66 -13.38 -4.62 -1.65
N ALA A 67 -13.41 -3.96 -2.81
CA ALA A 67 -14.16 -2.73 -3.05
C ALA A 67 -15.50 -2.94 -3.80
N ASP A 68 -15.95 -4.19 -3.95
CA ASP A 68 -17.28 -4.53 -4.49
C ASP A 68 -18.45 -3.96 -3.65
#